data_AF-A0A9D4RZD0-F1
#
_entry.id   AF-A0A9D4RZD0-F1
#
_cell.length_a   1.000
_cell.length_b   1.000
_cell.length_c   1.000
_cell.angle_alpha   90.00
_cell.angle_beta   90.00
_cell.angle_gamma   90.00
#
_symmetry.space_group_name_H-M   'P 1'
#
loop_
_entity.id
_entity.type
_entity.pdbx_description
1 polymer ?
#
loop_
_entity_poly.entity_id
_entity_poly.type
_entity_poly.pdbx_seq_one_letter_code
_entity_poly.pdbx_strand_id
1 'polypeptide(L)'
;MSGEHGVFVIENRLNVLENKEMAVNRKRARVNTGSQSTQGEEHSISQHEYENLCIDDKLSVMFARMSSIEQKVDDCLSLHNQVKSLANSVYQHDVRLRLFEYKSMDLEARSRRNNLIIGGIAEMKGEYCHSTITKFLKDNLQIDPCPAIPRAHRLG
;
A
#
# COMPACT_ATOMS: atom_id res chain seq x y z
N MET A 1 21.70 -10.12 -29.23
CA MET A 1 21.79 -10.42 -27.80
C MET A 1 21.96 -9.11 -27.03
N SER A 2 20.87 -8.47 -26.63
CA SER A 2 20.88 -7.27 -25.77
C SER A 2 19.54 -7.19 -25.04
N GLY A 3 19.46 -7.76 -23.84
CA GLY A 3 18.18 -7.82 -23.11
C GLY A 3 18.27 -7.98 -21.59
N GLU A 4 19.46 -8.07 -20.99
CA GLU A 4 19.59 -8.43 -19.56
C GLU A 4 20.05 -7.29 -18.64
N HIS A 5 20.31 -6.09 -19.15
CA HIS A 5 20.83 -4.98 -18.32
C HIS A 5 19.75 -4.07 -17.70
N GLY A 6 18.46 -4.28 -17.98
CA GLY A 6 17.39 -3.42 -17.47
C GLY A 6 16.76 -3.85 -16.15
N VAL A 7 16.80 -5.15 -15.83
CA VAL A 7 16.06 -5.71 -14.68
C VAL A 7 16.85 -5.60 -13.38
N PHE A 8 18.17 -5.80 -13.44
CA PHE A 8 19.05 -5.75 -12.27
C PHE A 8 19.15 -4.34 -11.61
N VAL A 9 18.99 -3.27 -12.40
CA VAL A 9 19.13 -1.90 -11.89
C VAL A 9 17.92 -1.49 -11.04
N ILE A 10 16.73 -2.00 -11.35
CA ILE A 10 15.50 -1.66 -10.62
C ILE A 10 15.45 -2.40 -9.29
N GLU A 11 15.83 -3.68 -9.28
CA GLU A 11 15.83 -4.53 -8.08
C GLU A 11 16.86 -4.04 -7.04
N ASN A 12 18.04 -3.60 -7.50
CA ASN A 12 19.04 -2.99 -6.61
C ASN A 12 18.59 -1.64 -6.02
N ARG A 13 17.82 -0.82 -6.75
CA ARG A 13 17.32 0.45 -6.20
C ARG A 13 16.26 0.26 -5.13
N LEU A 14 15.41 -0.77 -5.25
CA LEU A 14 14.41 -1.11 -4.25
C LEU A 14 15.05 -1.60 -2.94
N ASN A 15 16.04 -2.50 -3.03
CA ASN A 15 16.75 -3.01 -1.85
C ASN A 15 17.55 -1.93 -1.11
N VAL A 16 18.08 -0.92 -1.82
CA VAL A 16 18.79 0.21 -1.19
C VAL A 16 17.84 1.18 -0.47
N LEU A 17 16.60 1.33 -0.95
CA LEU A 17 15.60 2.18 -0.31
C LEU A 17 15.04 1.55 0.97
N GLU A 18 14.76 0.25 0.95
CA GLU A 18 14.23 -0.49 2.10
C GLU A 18 15.24 -0.54 3.28
N ASN A 19 16.53 -0.69 2.97
CA ASN A 19 17.59 -0.63 3.97
C ASN A 19 17.81 0.78 4.55
N LYS A 20 17.56 1.85 3.78
CA LYS A 20 17.61 3.23 4.28
C LYS A 20 16.43 3.55 5.20
N GLU A 21 15.25 3.04 4.90
CA GLU A 21 14.03 3.27 5.68
C GLU A 21 14.11 2.59 7.06
N MET A 22 14.67 1.37 7.13
CA MET A 22 14.96 0.69 8.40
C MET A 22 16.00 1.41 9.27
N ALA A 23 17.00 2.06 8.67
CA ALA A 23 18.01 2.82 9.40
C ALA A 23 17.47 4.15 9.98
N VAL A 24 16.53 4.79 9.28
CA VAL A 24 15.86 6.03 9.76
C VAL A 24 14.91 5.74 10.92
N ASN A 25 14.19 4.62 10.89
CA ASN A 25 13.29 4.22 11.99
C ASN A 25 14.03 3.83 13.27
N ARG A 26 15.22 3.21 13.18
CA ARG A 26 16.05 2.93 14.37
C ARG A 26 16.62 4.19 15.03
N LYS A 27 16.86 5.27 14.26
CA LYS A 27 17.27 6.56 14.82
C LYS A 27 16.12 7.32 15.49
N ARG A 28 14.89 7.19 14.98
CA ARG A 28 13.70 7.82 15.61
C ARG A 28 13.26 7.13 16.90
N ALA A 29 13.39 5.80 16.99
CA ALA A 29 13.02 5.05 18.19
C ALA A 29 13.91 5.37 19.42
N ARG A 30 15.16 5.81 19.20
CA ARG A 30 16.09 6.17 20.30
C ARG A 30 15.90 7.58 20.86
N VAL A 31 15.19 8.46 20.17
CA VAL A 31 14.95 9.84 20.61
C VAL A 31 13.72 9.94 21.53
N ASN A 32 12.86 8.91 21.55
CA ASN A 32 11.54 8.98 22.19
C ASN A 32 11.45 8.40 23.63
N THR A 33 12.58 8.01 24.24
CA THR A 33 12.61 7.42 25.60
C THR A 33 13.19 8.36 26.67
N GLY A 34 13.18 9.68 26.43
CA GLY A 34 13.86 10.65 27.30
C GLY A 34 13.05 11.88 27.69
N SER A 35 11.72 11.83 27.70
CA SER A 35 10.89 12.99 28.05
C SER A 35 9.73 12.61 28.97
N GLN A 36 10.06 12.26 30.21
CA GLN A 36 9.15 12.51 31.33
C GLN A 36 9.52 13.87 31.91
N SER A 37 8.65 14.88 31.78
CA SER A 37 8.32 15.84 32.86
C SER A 37 7.33 16.91 32.40
N THR A 38 6.36 17.14 33.29
CA THR A 38 5.48 18.30 33.46
C THR A 38 4.47 18.59 32.34
N GLN A 39 3.27 18.03 32.54
CA GLN A 39 2.02 18.66 32.11
C GLN A 39 1.99 20.09 32.67
N GLY A 40 2.15 21.09 31.81
CA GLY A 40 1.78 22.46 32.14
C GLY A 40 0.26 22.56 32.11
N GLU A 41 -0.36 22.73 33.28
CA GLU A 41 -1.74 23.16 33.39
C GLU A 41 -1.86 24.50 32.65
N GLU A 42 -2.66 24.56 31.58
CA GLU A 42 -3.11 25.84 31.00
C GLU A 42 -3.98 26.55 32.06
N HIS A 43 -3.36 27.28 32.98
CA HIS A 43 -4.05 28.19 33.88
C HIS A 43 -4.56 29.38 33.04
N SER A 44 -5.74 29.20 32.45
CA SER A 44 -6.43 30.23 31.70
C SER A 44 -6.96 31.27 32.68
N ILE A 45 -6.21 32.35 32.90
CA ILE A 45 -6.64 33.51 33.68
C ILE A 45 -7.92 34.07 33.03
N SER A 46 -8.98 34.19 33.83
CA SER A 46 -10.25 34.73 33.36
C SER A 46 -10.10 36.22 32.99
N GLN A 47 -10.95 36.72 32.10
CA GLN A 47 -10.85 38.09 31.62
C GLN A 47 -10.94 39.13 32.77
N HIS A 48 -11.79 38.86 33.76
CA HIS A 48 -11.93 39.70 34.96
C HIS A 48 -10.68 39.69 35.85
N GLU A 49 -9.98 38.56 35.98
CA GLU A 49 -8.71 38.50 36.72
C GLU A 49 -7.60 39.23 35.97
N TYR A 50 -7.54 39.08 34.64
CA TYR A 50 -6.56 39.79 33.81
C TYR A 50 -6.71 41.31 33.91
N GLU A 51 -7.94 41.84 33.97
CA GLU A 51 -8.20 43.28 34.07
C GLU A 51 -7.67 43.90 35.37
N ASN A 52 -7.69 43.14 36.47
CA ASN A 52 -7.25 43.58 37.80
C ASN A 52 -5.74 43.46 38.04
N LEU A 53 -4.99 42.88 37.10
CA LEU A 53 -3.53 42.77 37.19
C LEU A 53 -2.82 44.11 36.98
N CYS A 54 -1.64 44.24 37.59
CA CYS A 54 -0.72 45.33 37.27
C CYS A 54 -0.20 45.19 35.83
N ILE A 55 0.38 46.26 35.28
CA ILE A 55 0.85 46.28 33.89
C ILE A 55 1.92 45.21 33.64
N ASP A 56 2.84 45.00 34.57
CA ASP A 56 3.93 44.03 34.43
C ASP A 56 3.40 42.58 34.41
N ASP A 57 2.39 42.27 35.21
CA ASP A 57 1.73 40.97 35.22
C ASP A 57 0.93 40.75 33.92
N LYS A 58 0.25 41.79 33.42
CA LYS A 58 -0.46 41.74 32.13
C LYS A 58 0.48 41.44 30.97
N LEU A 59 1.66 42.07 30.96
CA LEU A 59 2.70 41.83 29.96
C LEU A 59 3.24 40.41 30.07
N SER A 60 3.48 39.91 31.28
CA SER A 60 3.95 38.54 31.52
C SER A 60 2.96 37.51 30.97
N VAL A 61 1.66 37.70 31.20
CA VAL A 61 0.60 36.84 30.65
C VAL A 61 0.54 36.93 29.12
N MET A 62 0.70 38.12 28.54
CA MET A 62 0.73 38.27 27.08
C MET A 62 1.94 37.58 26.45
N PHE A 63 3.13 37.69 27.06
CA PHE A 63 4.32 36.98 26.57
C PHE A 63 4.16 35.46 26.68
N ALA A 64 3.60 34.95 27.78
CA ALA A 64 3.31 33.52 27.92
C ALA A 64 2.31 33.04 26.85
N ARG A 65 1.26 33.82 26.57
CA ARG A 65 0.31 33.52 25.48
C ARG A 65 0.99 33.57 24.11
N MET A 66 1.88 34.54 23.86
CA MET A 66 2.63 34.65 22.61
C MET A 66 3.49 33.41 22.39
N SER A 67 4.25 32.98 23.39
CA SER A 67 5.07 31.76 23.30
C SER A 67 4.21 30.51 23.09
N SER A 68 3.02 30.43 23.71
CA SER A 68 2.08 29.34 23.47
C SER A 68 1.55 29.34 22.03
N ILE A 69 1.27 30.51 21.45
CA ILE A 69 0.84 30.65 20.07
C ILE A 69 1.95 30.23 19.11
N GLU A 70 3.18 30.69 19.33
CA GLU A 70 4.35 30.31 18.54
C GLU A 70 4.53 28.78 18.53
N GLN A 71 4.46 28.13 19.70
CA GLN A 71 4.52 26.68 19.80
C GLN A 71 3.39 25.98 19.02
N LYS A 72 2.15 26.46 19.14
CA LYS A 72 1.00 25.90 18.42
C LYS A 72 1.16 26.07 16.90
N VAL A 73 1.75 27.16 16.43
CA VAL A 73 2.06 27.36 15.00
C VAL A 73 3.10 26.34 14.53
N ASP A 74 4.16 26.11 15.29
CA ASP A 74 5.18 25.11 14.96
C ASP A 74 4.59 23.69 14.89
N ASP A 75 3.71 23.35 15.84
CA ASP A 75 2.99 22.07 15.84
C ASP A 75 2.09 21.92 14.60
N CYS A 76 1.38 22.99 14.21
CA CYS A 76 0.56 23.01 13.00
C CYS A 76 1.42 22.82 11.73
N LEU A 77 2.59 23.46 11.64
CA LEU A 77 3.51 23.29 10.52
C LEU A 77 4.06 21.86 10.44
N SER A 78 4.40 21.27 11.59
CA SER A 78 4.82 19.88 11.68
C SER A 78 3.73 18.93 11.20
N LEU A 79 2.49 19.10 11.70
CA LEU A 79 1.34 18.30 11.29
C LEU A 79 1.04 18.44 9.80
N HIS A 80 1.09 19.67 9.27
CA HIS A 80 0.89 19.92 7.84
C HIS A 80 1.87 19.11 6.98
N ASN A 81 3.14 19.09 7.37
CA ASN A 81 4.16 18.32 6.66
C ASN A 81 3.93 16.81 6.76
N GLN A 82 3.49 16.30 7.91
CA GLN A 82 3.12 14.89 8.09
C GLN A 82 1.94 14.49 7.20
N VAL A 83 0.88 15.30 7.17
CA VAL A 83 -0.30 15.08 6.32
C VAL A 83 0.09 15.09 4.85
N LYS A 84 0.93 16.04 4.42
CA LYS A 84 1.45 16.10 3.05
C LYS A 84 2.25 14.85 2.68
N SER A 85 3.11 14.37 3.58
CA SER A 85 3.87 13.13 3.37
C SER A 85 2.95 11.92 3.29
N LEU A 86 1.92 11.86 4.13
CA LEU A 86 0.95 10.77 4.13
C LEU A 86 0.15 10.75 2.82
N ALA A 87 -0.32 11.90 2.36
CA ALA A 87 -1.04 12.03 1.09
C ALA A 87 -0.20 11.54 -0.09
N ASN A 88 1.10 11.88 -0.12
CA ASN A 88 2.01 11.37 -1.14
C ASN A 88 2.19 9.84 -1.03
N SER A 89 2.35 9.31 0.19
CA SER A 89 2.48 7.86 0.40
C SER A 89 1.25 7.09 -0.09
N VAL A 90 0.04 7.58 0.25
CA VAL A 90 -1.23 7.00 -0.21
C VAL A 90 -1.31 6.98 -1.73
N TYR A 91 -0.93 8.08 -2.39
CA TYR A 91 -0.89 8.15 -3.85
C TYR A 91 0.08 7.13 -4.46
N GLN A 92 1.29 6.98 -3.90
CA GLN A 92 2.26 5.99 -4.37
C GLN A 92 1.77 4.56 -4.18
N HIS A 93 1.08 4.27 -3.07
CA HIS A 93 0.49 2.96 -2.83
C HIS A 93 -0.64 2.65 -3.80
N ASP A 94 -1.52 3.61 -4.09
CA ASP A 94 -2.59 3.44 -5.08
C ASP A 94 -2.04 3.11 -6.47
N VAL A 95 -1.02 3.84 -6.93
CA VAL A 95 -0.35 3.56 -8.21
C VAL A 95 0.24 2.15 -8.23
N ARG A 96 0.90 1.72 -7.14
CA ARG A 96 1.46 0.36 -7.05
C ARG A 96 0.38 -0.72 -7.06
N LEU A 97 -0.74 -0.51 -6.37
CA LEU A 97 -1.85 -1.45 -6.34
C LEU A 97 -2.43 -1.66 -7.74
N ARG A 98 -2.71 -0.58 -8.48
CA ARG A 98 -3.18 -0.67 -9.86
C ARG A 98 -2.20 -1.42 -10.77
N LEU A 99 -0.90 -1.17 -10.60
CA LEU A 99 0.12 -1.90 -11.36
C LEU A 99 0.14 -3.39 -11.02
N PHE A 100 0.00 -3.75 -9.74
CA PHE A 100 -0.07 -5.14 -9.31
C PHE A 100 -1.32 -5.83 -9.85
N GLU A 101 -2.47 -5.17 -9.83
CA GLU A 101 -3.71 -5.68 -10.40
C GLU A 101 -3.53 -5.99 -11.89
N TYR A 102 -2.98 -5.04 -12.67
CA TYR A 102 -2.70 -5.25 -14.09
C TYR A 102 -1.74 -6.43 -14.34
N LYS A 103 -0.65 -6.51 -13.57
CA LYS A 103 0.30 -7.62 -13.68
C LYS A 103 -0.32 -8.95 -13.30
N SER A 104 -1.19 -8.98 -12.29
CA SER A 104 -1.90 -10.18 -11.87
C SER A 104 -2.81 -10.68 -12.99
N MET A 105 -3.60 -9.77 -13.60
CA MET A 105 -4.45 -10.10 -14.74
C MET A 105 -3.64 -10.62 -15.94
N ASP A 106 -2.51 -9.99 -16.28
CA ASP A 106 -1.64 -10.46 -17.37
C ASP A 106 -1.06 -11.84 -17.08
N LEU A 107 -0.53 -12.06 -15.87
CA LEU A 107 0.03 -13.35 -15.48
C LEU A 107 -1.03 -14.47 -15.50
N GLU A 108 -2.23 -14.18 -15.02
CA GLU A 108 -3.35 -15.11 -15.07
C GLU A 108 -3.77 -15.44 -16.50
N ALA A 109 -3.92 -14.42 -17.35
CA ALA A 109 -4.24 -14.61 -18.76
C ALA A 109 -3.16 -15.42 -19.50
N ARG A 110 -1.88 -15.18 -19.20
CA ARG A 110 -0.76 -15.95 -19.76
C ARG A 110 -0.73 -17.39 -19.26
N SER A 111 -1.01 -17.61 -17.98
CA SER A 111 -1.10 -18.94 -17.39
C SER A 111 -2.25 -19.76 -17.99
N ARG A 112 -3.39 -19.11 -18.27
CA ARG A 112 -4.58 -19.76 -18.82
C ARG A 112 -4.68 -19.74 -20.34
N ARG A 113 -3.71 -19.15 -21.05
CA ARG A 113 -3.75 -18.95 -22.52
C ARG A 113 -4.02 -20.25 -23.31
N ASN A 114 -3.50 -21.36 -22.81
CA ASN A 114 -3.64 -22.67 -23.46
C ASN A 114 -4.79 -23.50 -22.88
N ASN A 115 -5.61 -22.93 -22.00
CA ASN A 115 -6.76 -23.60 -21.42
C ASN A 115 -7.99 -23.31 -22.27
N LEU A 116 -8.75 -24.35 -22.60
CA LEU A 116 -10.03 -24.23 -23.30
C LEU A 116 -11.17 -24.59 -22.36
N ILE A 117 -12.21 -23.78 -22.35
CA ILE A 117 -13.46 -24.06 -21.63
C ILE A 117 -14.48 -24.52 -22.66
N ILE A 118 -15.00 -25.73 -22.49
CA ILE A 118 -16.01 -26.31 -23.36
C ILE A 118 -17.30 -26.48 -22.56
N GLY A 119 -18.31 -25.67 -22.89
CA GLY A 119 -19.65 -25.78 -22.32
C GLY A 119 -20.56 -26.69 -23.14
N GLY A 120 -21.65 -27.16 -22.52
CA GLY A 120 -22.71 -27.92 -23.22
C GLY A 120 -22.44 -29.41 -23.39
N ILE A 121 -21.38 -29.96 -22.77
CA ILE A 121 -21.15 -31.41 -22.72
C ILE A 121 -22.01 -32.02 -21.62
N ALA A 122 -22.82 -33.02 -21.98
CA ALA A 122 -23.65 -33.73 -21.02
C ALA A 122 -22.80 -34.44 -19.95
N GLU A 123 -23.22 -34.35 -18.70
CA GLU A 123 -22.52 -34.99 -17.60
C GLU A 123 -22.70 -36.51 -17.64
N MET A 124 -21.61 -37.25 -17.83
CA MET A 124 -21.62 -38.70 -17.66
C MET A 124 -21.27 -39.09 -16.22
N LYS A 125 -21.81 -40.22 -15.73
CA LYS A 125 -21.39 -40.80 -14.45
C LYS A 125 -19.94 -41.28 -14.57
N GLY A 126 -19.02 -40.65 -13.83
CA GLY A 126 -17.58 -40.94 -13.81
C GLY A 126 -16.69 -39.79 -14.32
N GLU A 127 -15.39 -39.89 -14.09
CA GLU A 127 -14.37 -38.87 -14.41
C GLU A 127 -13.64 -39.14 -15.75
N TYR A 128 -14.36 -39.57 -16.78
CA TYR A 128 -13.77 -39.84 -18.09
C TYR A 128 -13.60 -38.56 -18.94
N CYS A 129 -13.06 -37.48 -18.35
CA CYS A 129 -12.99 -36.17 -18.98
C CYS A 129 -12.13 -36.20 -20.25
N HIS A 130 -10.95 -36.83 -20.19
CA HIS A 130 -10.03 -36.87 -21.32
C HIS A 130 -10.63 -37.58 -22.54
N SER A 131 -11.18 -38.79 -22.37
CA SER A 131 -11.80 -39.53 -23.47
C SER A 131 -13.05 -38.84 -24.02
N THR A 132 -13.84 -38.20 -23.16
CA THR A 132 -15.01 -37.42 -23.58
C THR A 132 -14.60 -36.24 -24.48
N ILE A 133 -13.56 -35.49 -24.10
CA ILE A 133 -13.04 -34.39 -24.91
C ILE A 133 -12.44 -34.90 -26.22
N THR A 134 -11.62 -35.96 -26.19
CA THR A 134 -11.02 -36.53 -27.41
C THR A 134 -12.09 -36.99 -28.40
N LYS A 135 -13.14 -37.66 -27.90
CA LYS A 135 -14.28 -38.06 -28.73
C LYS A 135 -15.02 -36.84 -29.29
N PHE A 136 -15.26 -35.81 -28.46
CA PHE A 136 -15.91 -34.58 -28.90
C PHE A 136 -15.13 -33.89 -30.03
N LEU A 137 -13.81 -33.72 -29.86
CA LEU A 137 -12.93 -33.10 -30.86
C LEU A 137 -12.92 -33.87 -32.18
N LYS A 138 -12.92 -35.21 -32.13
CA LYS A 138 -12.97 -36.05 -33.31
C LYS A 138 -14.33 -35.99 -34.00
N ASP A 139 -15.40 -36.27 -33.27
CA ASP A 139 -16.73 -36.49 -33.84
C ASP A 139 -17.40 -35.18 -34.29
N ASN A 140 -17.18 -34.08 -33.56
CA ASN A 140 -17.87 -32.80 -33.81
C ASN A 140 -16.99 -31.78 -34.54
N LEU A 141 -15.68 -31.79 -34.30
CA LEU A 141 -14.75 -30.80 -34.86
C LEU A 141 -13.82 -31.40 -35.93
N GLN A 142 -13.84 -32.72 -36.13
CA GLN A 142 -13.01 -33.43 -37.13
C GLN A 142 -11.50 -33.19 -36.95
N ILE A 143 -11.05 -33.00 -35.70
CA ILE A 143 -9.64 -32.79 -35.38
C ILE A 143 -9.01 -34.16 -35.08
N ASP A 144 -8.33 -34.73 -36.08
CA ASP A 144 -7.60 -36.00 -36.00
C ASP A 144 -6.25 -35.87 -36.75
N PRO A 145 -5.08 -36.08 -36.12
CA PRO A 145 -4.88 -36.54 -34.75
C PRO A 145 -5.27 -35.51 -33.69
N CYS A 146 -5.87 -35.99 -32.60
CA CYS A 146 -6.20 -35.15 -31.45
C CYS A 146 -4.92 -34.50 -30.89
N PRO A 147 -4.92 -33.20 -30.61
CA PRO A 147 -3.79 -32.53 -29.98
C PRO A 147 -3.49 -33.13 -28.61
N ALA A 148 -2.24 -33.00 -28.15
CA ALA A 148 -1.84 -33.42 -26.82
C ALA A 148 -2.57 -32.59 -25.76
N ILE A 149 -3.38 -33.25 -24.93
CA ILE A 149 -4.12 -32.64 -23.82
C ILE A 149 -3.47 -33.10 -22.51
N PRO A 150 -2.65 -32.27 -21.84
CA PRO A 150 -1.94 -32.67 -20.62
C PRO A 150 -2.87 -32.90 -19.43
N ARG A 151 -3.99 -32.17 -19.38
CA ARG A 151 -4.97 -32.23 -18.30
C ARG A 151 -6.36 -31.91 -18.83
N ALA A 152 -7.35 -32.69 -18.41
CA ALA A 152 -8.77 -32.43 -18.63
C ALA A 152 -9.52 -32.71 -17.33
N HIS A 153 -10.37 -31.77 -16.90
CA HIS A 153 -11.17 -31.88 -15.68
C HIS A 153 -12.40 -30.99 -15.81
N ARG A 154 -13.41 -31.23 -14.97
CA ARG A 154 -14.59 -30.37 -14.88
C ARG A 154 -14.23 -29.08 -14.12
N LEU A 155 -14.91 -27.99 -14.47
CA LEU A 155 -14.86 -26.76 -13.69
C LEU A 155 -15.90 -26.88 -12.58
N GLY A 156 -15.44 -26.83 -11.32
CA GLY A 156 -16.27 -27.01 -10.13
C GLY A 156 -15.40 -27.26 -8.91
#